data_AF-A0AAQ4PF95-F1
#
_entry.id   AF-A0AAQ4PF95-F1
#
_cell.length_a   1.000
_cell.length_b   1.000
_cell.length_c   1.000
_cell.angle_alpha   90.00
_cell.angle_beta   90.00
_cell.angle_gamma   90.00
#
_symmetry.space_group_name_H-M   'P 1'
#
loop_
_entity.id
_entity.type
_entity.pdbx_description
1 polymer ?
#
loop_
_entity_poly.entity_id
_entity_poly.type
_entity_poly.pdbx_seq_one_letter_code
_entity_poly.pdbx_strand_id
1 'polypeptide(L)'
;MGPPTGATQRRQALLWFIVVSQCVSALGCGSHYEFGIEDLCLAKFRLDMHELGERHWCSWEDTVELYGRLTNCTNLVAFKLGCFWPNKLVDDFFIRVHKHYFQDCSLSGRLLKDPPNRILGPFIVVPILVTLLMTGLVVWRSKRSEGIV
;
A
#
# COMPACT_ATOMS: atom_id res chain seq x y z
N MET A 1 -1.64 54.55 -30.90
CA MET A 1 -1.18 54.21 -29.54
C MET A 1 -1.90 52.96 -29.08
N GLY A 2 -1.19 51.83 -28.90
CA GLY A 2 -1.79 50.60 -28.37
C GLY A 2 -2.08 50.72 -26.87
N PRO A 3 -3.11 50.01 -26.34
CA PRO A 3 -3.47 50.06 -24.92
C PRO A 3 -2.35 49.46 -24.04
N PRO A 4 -2.25 49.85 -22.76
CA PRO A 4 -1.17 49.42 -21.87
C PRO A 4 -1.42 47.97 -21.43
N THR A 5 -0.97 47.02 -22.24
CA THR A 5 -1.00 45.57 -22.00
C THR A 5 -0.25 45.14 -20.72
N GLY A 6 0.66 45.97 -20.21
CA GLY A 6 1.48 45.65 -19.03
C GLY A 6 0.78 45.68 -17.68
N ALA A 7 -0.27 46.50 -17.50
CA ALA A 7 -0.95 46.64 -16.20
C ALA A 7 -1.87 45.45 -15.89
N THR A 8 -2.57 44.95 -16.91
CA THR A 8 -3.44 43.78 -16.82
C THR A 8 -2.64 42.50 -16.63
N GLN A 9 -1.52 42.35 -17.34
CA GLN A 9 -0.57 41.24 -17.18
C GLN A 9 0.00 41.18 -15.75
N ARG A 10 0.37 42.34 -15.18
CA ARG A 10 0.92 42.43 -13.82
C ARG A 10 -0.10 42.06 -12.74
N ARG A 11 -1.37 42.47 -12.90
CA ARG A 11 -2.45 42.08 -11.98
C ARG A 11 -2.78 40.60 -12.07
N GLN A 12 -2.85 40.04 -13.28
CA GLN A 12 -3.04 38.60 -13.47
C GLN A 12 -1.88 37.81 -12.86
N ALA A 13 -0.63 38.22 -13.10
CA ALA A 13 0.54 37.59 -12.50
C ALA A 13 0.50 37.62 -10.96
N LEU A 14 0.17 38.76 -10.35
CA LEU A 14 0.01 38.89 -8.90
C LEU A 14 -1.10 37.98 -8.35
N LEU A 15 -2.23 37.88 -9.03
CA LEU A 15 -3.31 36.96 -8.65
C LEU A 15 -2.85 35.50 -8.74
N TRP A 16 -2.14 35.12 -9.80
CA TRP A 16 -1.53 33.79 -9.93
C TRP A 16 -0.53 33.51 -8.80
N PHE A 17 0.34 34.46 -8.43
CA PHE A 17 1.27 34.30 -7.33
C PHE A 17 0.57 34.16 -5.97
N ILE A 18 -0.51 34.91 -5.73
CA ILE A 18 -1.31 34.80 -4.50
C ILE A 18 -1.99 33.43 -4.44
N VAL A 19 -2.59 32.98 -5.53
CA VAL A 19 -3.22 31.65 -5.62
C VAL A 19 -2.20 30.54 -5.41
N VAL A 20 -1.03 30.61 -6.03
CA VAL A 20 0.05 29.62 -5.85
C VAL A 20 0.58 29.62 -4.41
N SER A 21 0.79 30.78 -3.81
CA SER A 21 1.29 30.89 -2.42
C SER A 21 0.28 30.35 -1.39
N GLN A 22 -1.01 30.64 -1.59
CA GLN A 22 -2.08 30.10 -0.75
C GLN A 22 -2.24 28.58 -0.94
N CYS A 23 -2.05 28.08 -2.15
CA CYS A 23 -2.04 26.64 -2.42
C CYS A 23 -0.87 25.94 -1.71
N VAL A 24 0.34 26.51 -1.77
CA VAL A 24 1.54 25.97 -1.10
C VAL A 24 1.36 25.94 0.43
N SER A 25 0.78 26.99 1.01
CA SER A 25 0.54 27.07 2.46
C SER A 25 -0.56 26.12 2.95
N ALA A 26 -1.54 25.80 2.10
CA ALA A 26 -2.62 24.86 2.41
C ALA A 26 -2.23 23.38 2.17
N LEU A 27 -1.20 23.12 1.36
CA LEU A 27 -0.78 21.77 0.94
C LEU A 27 0.45 21.24 1.70
N GLY A 28 1.31 22.12 2.23
CA GLY A 28 2.57 21.74 2.87
C GLY A 28 2.50 21.67 4.38
N CYS A 29 2.34 20.46 4.93
CA CYS A 29 2.55 20.24 6.36
C CYS A 29 4.05 20.37 6.69
N GLY A 30 4.42 21.23 7.65
CA GLY A 30 5.82 21.61 7.94
C GLY A 30 6.42 20.95 9.19
N SER A 31 7.37 21.65 9.82
CA SER A 31 8.12 21.16 11.00
C SER A 31 7.27 20.76 12.20
N HIS A 32 6.12 21.41 12.41
CA HIS A 32 5.20 21.06 13.50
C HIS A 32 4.60 19.66 13.33
N TYR A 33 4.33 19.26 12.09
CA TYR A 33 3.83 17.92 11.81
C TYR A 33 4.92 16.88 11.93
N GLU A 34 6.12 17.17 11.43
CA GLU A 34 7.29 16.32 11.62
C GLU A 34 7.57 16.07 13.10
N PHE A 35 7.58 17.13 13.91
CA PHE A 35 7.74 17.01 15.35
C PHE A 35 6.63 16.15 15.98
N GLY A 36 5.37 16.40 15.60
CA GLY A 36 4.23 15.63 16.13
C GLY A 36 4.29 14.14 15.79
N ILE A 37 4.67 13.76 14.57
CA ILE A 37 4.76 12.34 14.18
C ILE A 37 5.99 11.65 14.79
N GLU A 38 7.11 12.37 14.96
CA GLU A 38 8.32 11.81 15.58
C GLU A 38 8.13 11.61 17.11
N ASP A 39 7.64 12.63 17.81
CA ASP A 39 7.56 12.62 19.28
C ASP A 39 6.37 11.80 19.82
N LEU A 40 5.25 11.76 19.09
CA LEU A 40 4.06 11.03 19.53
C LEU A 40 3.97 9.65 18.88
N CYS A 41 3.98 9.61 17.55
CA CYS A 41 3.67 8.39 16.82
C CYS A 41 4.87 7.43 16.77
N LEU A 42 6.05 7.93 16.38
CA LEU A 42 7.24 7.10 16.29
C LEU A 42 7.75 6.68 17.67
N ALA A 43 7.68 7.55 18.68
CA ALA A 43 8.03 7.20 20.05
C ALA A 43 7.21 6.00 20.56
N LYS A 44 5.88 6.01 20.36
CA LYS A 44 5.03 4.87 20.73
C LYS A 44 5.35 3.62 19.91
N PHE A 45 5.56 3.77 18.61
CA PHE A 45 5.90 2.65 17.72
C PHE A 45 7.25 2.02 18.08
N ARG A 46 8.25 2.82 18.48
CA ARG A 46 9.55 2.33 19.00
C ARG A 46 9.35 1.42 20.20
N LEU A 47 8.52 1.82 21.16
CA LEU A 47 8.21 1.00 22.33
C LEU A 47 7.52 -0.30 21.94
N ASP A 48 6.50 -0.21 21.06
CA ASP A 48 5.79 -1.40 20.55
C ASP A 48 6.72 -2.38 19.83
N MET A 49 7.60 -1.87 18.96
CA MET A 49 8.54 -2.71 18.20
C MET A 49 9.65 -3.28 19.07
N HIS A 50 10.04 -2.57 20.14
CA HIS A 50 10.99 -3.06 21.13
C HIS A 50 10.38 -4.21 21.95
N GLU A 51 9.14 -4.06 22.41
CA GLU A 51 8.41 -5.09 23.15
C GLU A 51 8.15 -6.33 22.29
N LEU A 52 7.79 -6.14 21.02
CA LEU A 52 7.58 -7.25 20.06
C LEU A 52 8.87 -8.04 19.79
N GLY A 53 10.01 -7.36 19.75
CA GLY A 53 11.33 -7.93 19.52
C GLY A 53 11.65 -8.16 18.04
N GLU A 54 12.92 -8.01 17.70
CA GLU A 54 13.45 -7.98 16.32
C GLU A 54 13.11 -9.23 15.49
N ARG A 55 13.04 -10.40 16.14
CA ARG A 55 12.73 -11.67 15.46
C ARG A 55 11.35 -11.68 14.80
N HIS A 56 10.42 -10.86 15.28
CA HIS A 56 9.04 -10.81 14.76
C HIS A 56 8.82 -9.63 13.81
N TRP A 57 9.80 -8.75 13.58
CA TRP A 57 9.61 -7.57 12.72
C TRP A 57 9.20 -7.93 11.28
N CYS A 58 9.63 -9.09 10.76
CA CYS A 58 9.25 -9.52 9.42
C CYS A 58 7.92 -10.30 9.36
N SER A 59 7.29 -10.59 10.49
CA SER A 59 5.96 -11.18 10.54
C SER A 59 4.91 -10.09 10.36
N TRP A 60 4.15 -10.16 9.26
CA TRP A 60 3.08 -9.18 9.03
C TRP A 60 1.94 -9.33 10.04
N GLU A 61 1.61 -10.56 10.40
CA GLU A 61 0.57 -10.86 11.38
C GLU A 61 0.86 -10.18 12.72
N ASP A 62 2.12 -10.15 13.14
CA ASP A 62 2.53 -9.53 14.40
C ASP A 62 2.62 -8.00 14.32
N THR A 63 2.95 -7.46 13.14
CA THR A 63 3.26 -6.04 12.96
C THR A 63 2.10 -5.21 12.39
N VAL A 64 1.08 -5.84 11.80
CA VAL A 64 -0.03 -5.14 11.11
C VAL A 64 -0.79 -4.20 12.04
N GLU A 65 -1.08 -4.61 13.27
CA GLU A 65 -1.78 -3.75 14.22
C GLU A 65 -0.91 -2.57 14.67
N LEU A 66 0.38 -2.81 14.95
CA LEU A 66 1.33 -1.78 15.38
C LEU A 66 1.51 -0.72 14.28
N TYR A 67 1.72 -1.19 13.05
CA TYR A 67 1.87 -0.34 11.88
C TYR A 67 0.57 0.41 11.54
N GLY A 68 -0.59 -0.24 11.73
CA GLY A 68 -1.90 0.38 11.62
C GLY A 68 -2.09 1.52 12.62
N ARG A 69 -1.69 1.34 13.89
CA ARG A 69 -1.70 2.40 14.91
C ARG A 69 -0.77 3.55 14.57
N LEU A 70 0.44 3.26 14.07
CA LEU A 70 1.37 4.28 13.58
C LEU A 70 0.74 5.10 12.45
N THR A 71 0.15 4.43 11.46
CA THR A 71 -0.52 5.05 10.30
C THR A 71 -1.68 5.95 10.76
N ASN A 72 -2.55 5.43 11.64
CA ASN A 72 -3.68 6.18 12.18
C ASN A 72 -3.21 7.41 12.99
N CYS A 73 -2.17 7.25 13.82
CA CYS A 73 -1.58 8.35 14.57
C CYS A 73 -1.10 9.48 13.65
N THR A 74 -0.34 9.17 12.58
CA THR A 74 0.14 10.20 11.64
C THR A 74 -1.01 10.92 10.94
N ASN A 75 -2.06 10.19 10.55
CA ASN A 75 -3.27 10.78 9.97
C ASN A 75 -4.01 11.69 10.97
N LEU A 76 -4.12 11.27 12.23
CA LEU A 76 -4.75 12.07 13.27
C LEU A 76 -3.97 13.37 13.55
N VAL A 77 -2.64 13.31 13.62
CA VAL A 77 -1.79 14.49 13.79
C VAL A 77 -1.96 15.44 12.59
N ALA A 78 -1.96 14.90 11.37
CA ALA A 78 -2.20 15.70 10.16
C ALA A 78 -3.58 16.39 10.21
N PHE A 79 -4.63 15.65 10.56
CA PHE A 79 -5.98 16.18 10.71
C PHE A 79 -6.04 17.30 11.76
N LYS A 80 -5.39 17.11 12.92
CA LYS A 80 -5.36 18.12 14.00
C LYS A 80 -4.62 19.40 13.60
N LEU A 81 -3.62 19.29 12.74
CA LEU A 81 -2.86 20.43 12.22
C LEU A 81 -3.47 21.02 10.94
N GLY A 82 -4.60 20.49 10.45
CA GLY A 82 -5.25 20.96 9.24
C GLY A 82 -4.50 20.62 7.95
N CYS A 83 -3.68 19.57 7.97
CA CYS A 83 -2.89 19.14 6.83
C CYS A 83 -3.54 18.01 6.04
N PHE A 84 -3.26 17.99 4.73
CA PHE A 84 -3.62 16.86 3.88
C PHE A 84 -2.76 15.63 4.22
N TRP A 85 -3.38 14.46 4.26
CA TRP A 85 -2.73 13.16 4.44
C TRP A 85 -3.20 12.21 3.33
N PRO A 86 -2.30 11.50 2.63
CA PRO A 86 -0.84 11.52 2.78
C PRO A 86 -0.19 12.74 2.13
N ASN A 87 1.05 13.03 2.50
CA ASN A 87 1.88 14.10 1.93
C ASN A 87 3.36 13.66 1.91
N LYS A 88 4.21 14.42 1.18
CA LYS A 88 5.63 14.07 1.03
C LYS A 88 6.36 13.84 2.37
N LEU A 89 6.02 14.60 3.40
CA LEU A 89 6.67 14.48 4.71
C LEU A 89 6.36 13.14 5.37
N VAL A 90 5.10 12.69 5.33
CA VAL A 90 4.73 11.37 5.86
C VAL A 90 5.29 10.22 5.01
N ASP A 91 5.46 10.42 3.70
CA ASP A 91 6.13 9.43 2.84
C ASP A 91 7.60 9.24 3.25
N ASP A 92 8.35 10.34 3.40
CA ASP A 92 9.76 10.31 3.85
C ASP A 92 9.88 9.70 5.25
N PHE A 93 8.92 9.99 6.13
CA PHE A 93 8.82 9.37 7.46
C PHE A 93 8.66 7.86 7.38
N PHE A 94 7.69 7.35 6.62
CA PHE A 94 7.47 5.90 6.49
C PHE A 94 8.64 5.21 5.81
N ILE A 95 9.30 5.84 4.83
CA ILE A 95 10.52 5.29 4.23
C ILE A 95 11.62 5.09 5.29
N ARG A 96 11.80 6.02 6.23
CA ARG A 96 12.76 5.86 7.35
C ARG A 96 12.35 4.72 8.28
N VAL A 97 11.07 4.61 8.62
CA VAL A 97 10.54 3.50 9.44
C VAL A 97 10.81 2.15 8.76
N HIS A 98 10.50 2.03 7.47
CA HIS A 98 10.75 0.82 6.69
C HIS A 98 12.23 0.46 6.61
N LYS A 99 13.11 1.44 6.38
CA LYS A 99 14.56 1.22 6.39
C LYS A 99 15.09 0.77 7.76
N HIS A 100 14.48 1.22 8.86
CA HIS A 100 14.97 0.86 10.18
C HIS A 100 14.48 -0.51 10.66
N TYR A 101 13.20 -0.81 10.49
CA TYR A 101 12.59 -2.03 11.05
C TYR A 101 12.40 -3.15 10.05
N PHE A 102 12.29 -2.84 8.75
CA PHE A 102 11.81 -3.79 7.74
C PHE A 102 12.77 -3.96 6.56
N GLN A 103 14.00 -3.44 6.65
CA GLN A 103 14.98 -3.45 5.54
C GLN A 103 15.28 -4.86 5.03
N ASP A 104 15.40 -5.84 5.94
CA ASP A 104 15.77 -7.22 5.61
C ASP A 104 14.56 -8.14 5.44
N CYS A 105 13.35 -7.58 5.50
CA CYS A 105 12.12 -8.36 5.38
C CYS A 105 11.78 -8.64 3.93
N SER A 106 11.50 -9.91 3.62
CA SER A 106 11.08 -10.30 2.28
C SER A 106 9.67 -9.76 1.97
N LEU A 107 9.43 -9.30 0.75
CA LEU A 107 8.09 -8.94 0.27
C LEU A 107 7.21 -10.17 -0.03
N SER A 108 7.78 -11.38 0.05
CA SER A 108 7.08 -12.63 -0.24
C SER A 108 5.94 -12.83 0.77
N GLY A 109 4.74 -13.11 0.27
CA GLY A 109 3.55 -13.38 1.09
C GLY A 109 2.62 -12.19 1.30
N ARG A 110 3.04 -10.94 1.03
CA ARG A 110 2.15 -9.76 1.08
C ARG A 110 1.54 -9.38 -0.27
N LEU A 111 2.21 -9.72 -1.37
CA LEU A 111 1.70 -9.43 -2.70
C LEU A 111 0.74 -10.54 -3.12
N LEU A 112 -0.54 -10.20 -3.29
CA LEU A 112 -1.50 -11.11 -3.92
C LEU A 112 -1.01 -11.39 -5.34
N LYS A 113 -0.47 -12.58 -5.55
CA LYS A 113 0.11 -13.01 -6.82
C LYS A 113 -0.22 -14.47 -7.04
N ASP A 114 -0.55 -14.81 -8.28
CA ASP A 114 -0.75 -16.20 -8.66
C ASP A 114 0.51 -17.02 -8.38
N PRO A 115 0.34 -18.29 -7.95
CA PRO A 115 1.48 -19.17 -7.76
C PRO A 115 2.21 -19.36 -9.10
N PRO A 116 3.53 -19.63 -9.08
CA PRO A 116 4.29 -19.84 -10.30
C PRO A 116 3.67 -20.98 -11.15
N ASN A 117 3.74 -20.86 -12.48
CA ASN A 117 3.11 -21.80 -13.42
C ASN A 117 3.49 -23.27 -13.18
N ARG A 118 4.67 -23.53 -12.61
CA ARG A 118 5.12 -24.88 -12.22
C ARG A 118 4.21 -25.53 -11.16
N ILE A 119 3.60 -24.73 -10.29
CA ILE A 119 2.65 -25.17 -9.27
C ILE A 119 1.23 -25.10 -9.84
N LEU A 120 0.85 -23.97 -10.45
CA LEU A 120 -0.50 -23.75 -10.97
C LEU A 120 -0.89 -24.72 -12.10
N GLY A 121 0.04 -25.01 -13.02
CA GLY A 121 -0.19 -25.86 -14.18
C GLY A 121 -0.69 -27.26 -13.82
N PRO A 122 0.00 -28.01 -12.94
CA PRO A 122 -0.49 -29.29 -12.44
C PRO A 122 -1.88 -29.23 -11.80
N PHE A 123 -2.18 -28.18 -11.02
CA PHE A 123 -3.52 -28.01 -10.42
C PHE A 123 -4.62 -27.83 -11.45
N ILE A 124 -4.32 -27.31 -12.64
CA ILE A 124 -5.28 -27.18 -13.74
C ILE A 124 -5.36 -28.47 -14.56
N VAL A 125 -4.22 -29.06 -14.92
CA VAL A 125 -4.14 -30.22 -15.82
C VAL A 125 -4.69 -31.49 -15.17
N VAL A 126 -4.39 -31.74 -13.89
CA VAL A 126 -4.80 -32.98 -13.20
C VAL A 126 -6.33 -33.13 -13.16
N PRO A 127 -7.12 -32.14 -12.73
CA PRO A 127 -8.59 -32.24 -12.78
C PRO A 127 -9.15 -32.47 -14.18
N ILE A 128 -8.56 -31.85 -15.22
CA ILE A 128 -8.98 -32.06 -16.60
C ILE A 128 -8.73 -33.51 -17.03
N LEU A 129 -7.53 -34.05 -16.75
CA LEU A 129 -7.21 -35.43 -17.08
C LEU A 129 -8.12 -36.42 -16.32
N VAL A 130 -8.40 -36.16 -15.04
CA VAL A 130 -9.31 -36.99 -14.24
C VAL A 130 -10.73 -36.97 -14.81
N THR A 131 -11.25 -35.80 -15.19
CA THR A 131 -12.60 -35.71 -15.78
C THR A 131 -12.67 -36.46 -17.13
N LEU A 132 -11.65 -36.33 -17.99
CA LEU A 132 -11.55 -37.07 -19.25
C LEU A 132 -11.44 -38.58 -19.04
N LEU A 133 -10.65 -39.04 -18.06
CA LEU A 133 -10.54 -40.46 -17.73
C LEU A 133 -11.85 -41.02 -17.20
N MET A 134 -12.51 -40.33 -16.27
CA MET A 134 -13.77 -40.77 -15.68
C MET A 134 -14.89 -40.83 -16.72
N THR A 135 -15.01 -39.81 -17.58
CA THR A 135 -15.97 -39.82 -18.70
C THR A 135 -15.69 -40.97 -19.68
N GLY A 136 -14.42 -41.18 -20.05
CA GLY A 136 -14.01 -42.33 -20.86
C GLY A 136 -14.38 -43.68 -20.23
N LEU A 137 -14.15 -43.84 -18.92
CA LEU A 137 -14.51 -45.04 -18.17
C LEU A 137 -16.03 -45.27 -18.15
N VAL A 138 -16.81 -44.22 -17.92
CA VAL A 138 -18.29 -44.29 -17.92
C VAL A 138 -18.82 -44.70 -19.28
N VAL A 139 -18.35 -44.07 -20.36
CA VAL A 139 -18.74 -44.40 -21.74
C VAL A 139 -18.37 -45.86 -22.07
N TRP A 140 -17.16 -46.28 -21.71
CA TRP A 140 -16.71 -47.66 -21.94
C TRP A 140 -17.57 -48.68 -21.18
N ARG A 141 -17.88 -48.42 -19.91
CA ARG A 141 -18.75 -49.30 -19.10
C ARG A 141 -20.18 -49.34 -19.63
N SER A 142 -20.74 -48.20 -20.04
CA SER A 142 -22.08 -48.13 -20.62
C SER A 142 -22.17 -48.96 -21.90
N LYS A 143 -21.22 -48.79 -22.83
CA LYS A 143 -21.22 -49.53 -24.10
C LYS A 143 -21.02 -51.03 -23.92
N ARG A 144 -20.21 -51.45 -22.94
CA ARG A 144 -20.03 -52.88 -22.61
C ARG A 144 -21.28 -53.50 -21.97
N SER A 145 -22.04 -52.72 -21.20
CA SER A 145 -23.29 -53.17 -20.61
C SER A 145 -24.41 -53.33 -21.66
N GLU A 146 -24.45 -52.48 -22.69
CA GLU A 146 -25.43 -52.57 -23.78
C GLU A 146 -25.10 -53.66 -24.81
N GLY A 147 -23.82 -54.00 -25.00
CA GLY A 147 -23.39 -55.08 -25.90
C GLY A 147 -23.47 -56.50 -25.31
N ILE A 148 -23.98 -56.65 -24.09
CA ILE A 148 -24.31 -57.93 -23.44
C ILE A 148 -25.85 -58.02 -23.38
N VAL A 149 -26.47 -58.20 -24.54
CA VAL A 149 -27.84 -58.71 -24.76
C VAL A 149 -27.81 -59.55 -26.03
#